data_AF-A0A0G4EYF9-F1
#
_entry.id   AF-A0A0G4EYF9-F1
#
_cell.length_a   1.000
_cell.length_b   1.000
_cell.length_c   1.000
_cell.angle_alpha   90.00
_cell.angle_beta   90.00
_cell.angle_gamma   90.00
#
_symmetry.space_group_name_H-M   'P 1'
#
loop_
_entity.id
_entity.type
_entity.pdbx_description
1 polymer ?
#
loop_
_entity_poly.entity_id
_entity_poly.type
_entity_poly.pdbx_seq_one_letter_code
_entity_poly.pdbx_strand_id
1 'polypeptide(L)'
;MDPSRLAGSEQRPGPSHIPPQAQAQAHAGAGVSGGAGGYGWNPYTEQSAYHPQSSPLPRWAGSNFDIQKLTDLYQQQLAELNAAHSLLLEDQEKLAGLLAPYITPDGRVIAPPDESVLFLKQGLDLRLLEFEEDCRRIQQTERRLQRKIEESTLNYESMVVEAQGFAESKLLQQVKDQQKIIQLQQRELDELRFQRDVYADETKRLRQLCRYGDWVMDGVGAGYRSPKGSPRGPAGGQTLHSMSARVQPKSGWMTNIRFPNRDGGSGGPGQSRGQQ
;
A
#
# COMPACT_ATOMS: atom_id res chain seq x y z
N MET A 1 -44.20 -6.55 -48.23
CA MET A 1 -42.88 -7.21 -48.30
C MET A 1 -42.05 -6.41 -49.27
N ASP A 2 -41.01 -5.77 -48.77
CA ASP A 2 -40.16 -4.86 -49.53
C ASP A 2 -38.69 -5.20 -49.21
N PRO A 3 -37.91 -5.78 -50.15
CA PRO A 3 -36.56 -6.23 -49.91
C PRO A 3 -35.57 -5.18 -50.43
N SER A 4 -35.29 -4.15 -49.62
CA SER A 4 -34.25 -3.15 -49.94
C SER A 4 -33.83 -2.39 -48.69
N ARG A 5 -32.92 -2.97 -47.90
CA ARG A 5 -32.03 -2.21 -47.00
C ARG A 5 -30.72 -2.96 -46.79
N LEU A 6 -29.82 -2.66 -47.73
CA LEU A 6 -28.42 -3.02 -47.74
C LEU A 6 -27.65 -2.30 -46.63
N ALA A 7 -26.75 -3.06 -46.00
CA ALA A 7 -25.37 -2.72 -45.68
C ALA A 7 -25.08 -1.36 -45.00
N GLY A 8 -24.90 -1.40 -43.68
CA GLY A 8 -24.15 -0.41 -42.91
C GLY A 8 -23.05 -1.12 -42.12
N SER A 9 -21.88 -1.27 -42.74
CA SER A 9 -20.65 -1.72 -42.09
C SER A 9 -19.99 -0.55 -41.36
N GLU A 10 -20.23 -0.43 -40.05
CA GLU A 10 -19.44 0.45 -39.18
C GLU A 10 -18.42 -0.38 -38.39
N GLN A 11 -17.21 -0.37 -38.93
CA GLN A 11 -16.01 -0.93 -38.35
C GLN A 11 -15.47 0.08 -37.33
N ARG A 12 -15.66 -0.18 -36.03
CA ARG A 12 -15.06 0.59 -34.94
C ARG A 12 -13.73 -0.05 -34.50
N PRO A 13 -12.57 0.61 -34.67
CA PRO A 13 -11.34 0.22 -33.98
C PRO A 13 -11.35 0.83 -32.57
N GLY A 14 -11.49 -0.03 -31.56
CA GLY A 14 -11.33 0.33 -30.15
C GLY A 14 -9.93 -0.01 -29.63
N PRO A 15 -9.30 0.85 -28.80
CA PRO A 15 -7.88 0.78 -28.48
C PRO A 15 -7.54 -0.32 -27.47
N SER A 16 -6.61 -1.19 -27.86
CA SER A 16 -5.89 -2.11 -26.99
C SER A 16 -4.84 -1.36 -26.16
N HIS A 17 -5.26 -0.83 -25.00
CA HIS A 17 -4.33 -0.38 -23.97
C HIS A 17 -4.13 -1.49 -22.94
N ILE A 18 -3.10 -2.30 -23.15
CA ILE A 18 -2.56 -3.24 -22.17
C ILE A 18 -1.59 -2.44 -21.28
N PRO A 19 -1.75 -2.41 -19.95
CA PRO A 19 -0.76 -1.81 -19.07
C PRO A 19 0.51 -2.67 -19.04
N PRO A 20 1.71 -2.07 -18.96
CA PRO A 20 2.96 -2.83 -18.92
C PRO A 20 3.06 -3.62 -17.62
N GLN A 21 3.21 -4.95 -17.75
CA GLN A 21 3.69 -5.82 -16.68
C GLN A 21 5.06 -5.32 -16.23
N ALA A 22 5.18 -4.90 -14.98
CA ALA A 22 6.46 -4.68 -14.33
C ALA A 22 7.17 -6.04 -14.18
N GLN A 23 8.09 -6.34 -15.09
CA GLN A 23 9.08 -7.39 -14.91
C GLN A 23 10.02 -6.99 -13.78
N ALA A 24 9.87 -7.62 -12.63
CA ALA A 24 10.88 -7.59 -11.58
C ALA A 24 12.11 -8.39 -12.04
N GLN A 25 13.10 -7.71 -12.64
CA GLN A 25 14.43 -8.26 -12.82
C GLN A 25 15.14 -8.32 -11.47
N ALA A 26 15.34 -9.54 -10.99
CA ALA A 26 16.21 -9.82 -9.86
C ALA A 26 17.67 -9.58 -10.29
N HIS A 27 18.22 -8.42 -9.93
CA HIS A 27 19.67 -8.22 -9.91
C HIS A 27 20.24 -8.90 -8.67
N ALA A 28 20.80 -10.08 -8.86
CA ALA A 28 21.74 -10.70 -7.93
C ALA A 28 23.04 -9.86 -7.93
N GLY A 29 23.05 -8.80 -7.11
CA GLY A 29 24.26 -8.05 -6.79
C GLY A 29 25.06 -8.79 -5.72
N ALA A 30 26.15 -9.43 -6.14
CA ALA A 30 27.21 -9.90 -5.27
C ALA A 30 27.83 -8.69 -4.54
N GLY A 31 27.45 -8.51 -3.27
CA GLY A 31 27.95 -7.49 -2.36
C GLY A 31 29.05 -8.05 -1.48
N VAL A 32 30.25 -7.57 -1.73
CA VAL A 32 31.52 -7.77 -1.03
C VAL A 32 31.38 -7.81 0.50
N SER A 33 31.90 -8.87 1.10
CA SER A 33 32.21 -8.98 2.52
C SER A 33 33.32 -8.02 2.91
N GLY A 34 33.05 -7.08 3.82
CA GLY A 34 34.10 -6.29 4.45
C GLY A 34 33.55 -5.33 5.50
N GLY A 35 34.05 -5.43 6.73
CA GLY A 35 33.95 -4.36 7.72
C GLY A 35 33.34 -4.77 9.05
N ALA A 36 34.18 -5.31 9.93
CA ALA A 36 33.90 -5.37 11.35
C ALA A 36 33.97 -3.96 11.99
N GLY A 37 33.01 -3.68 12.89
CA GLY A 37 33.20 -2.78 14.03
C GLY A 37 32.77 -1.32 13.85
N GLY A 38 31.76 -0.89 14.61
CA GLY A 38 31.51 0.52 14.87
C GLY A 38 30.04 0.83 15.14
N TYR A 39 29.69 1.05 16.39
CA TYR A 39 28.36 1.33 16.94
C TYR A 39 27.55 2.37 16.12
N GLY A 40 26.67 1.87 15.26
CA GLY A 40 25.60 2.66 14.63
C GLY A 40 24.26 2.29 15.26
N TRP A 41 23.87 2.96 16.33
CA TRP A 41 22.49 2.91 16.82
C TRP A 41 21.61 3.67 15.81
N ASN A 42 20.88 2.93 14.97
CA ASN A 42 19.91 3.51 14.03
C ASN A 42 18.49 3.18 14.52
N PRO A 43 17.71 4.15 15.05
CA PRO A 43 16.37 3.91 15.59
C PRO A 43 15.33 3.60 14.50
N TYR A 44 15.73 3.61 13.22
CA TYR A 44 14.86 3.25 12.09
C TYR A 44 15.08 1.83 11.55
N THR A 45 16.04 1.06 12.07
CA THR A 45 16.28 -0.33 11.65
C THR A 45 15.71 -1.39 12.59
N GLU A 46 15.14 -1.01 13.73
CA GLU A 46 14.37 -1.92 14.59
C GLU A 46 12.93 -2.05 14.10
N GLN A 47 12.76 -2.57 12.90
CA GLN A 47 11.50 -3.16 12.49
C GLN A 47 11.83 -4.32 11.55
N SER A 48 11.47 -5.52 12.00
CA SER A 48 11.35 -6.75 11.21
C SER A 48 12.54 -7.71 11.21
N ALA A 49 12.97 -8.15 12.41
CA ALA A 49 13.36 -9.54 12.55
C ALA A 49 12.08 -10.41 12.60
N TYR A 50 11.42 -10.59 11.45
CA TYR A 50 10.33 -11.55 11.34
C TYR A 50 10.93 -12.95 11.36
N HIS A 51 10.57 -13.69 12.42
CA HIS A 51 10.67 -15.15 12.47
C HIS A 51 10.13 -15.76 11.16
N PRO A 52 10.80 -16.73 10.53
CA PRO A 52 10.22 -17.53 9.47
C PRO A 52 9.27 -18.57 10.11
N GLN A 53 8.29 -18.13 10.89
CA GLN A 53 7.13 -18.95 11.15
C GLN A 53 6.28 -18.85 9.88
N SER A 54 6.10 -19.99 9.23
CA SER A 54 5.17 -20.25 8.13
C SER A 54 4.00 -19.26 8.13
N SER A 55 4.16 -18.16 7.39
CA SER A 55 3.11 -17.16 7.29
C SER A 55 1.97 -17.87 6.56
N PRO A 56 0.81 -18.11 7.21
CA PRO A 56 -0.30 -18.73 6.53
C PRO A 56 -0.56 -17.91 5.28
N LEU A 57 -0.65 -18.60 4.13
CA LEU A 57 -0.92 -17.94 2.86
C LEU A 57 -2.05 -16.92 3.07
N PRO A 58 -1.91 -15.69 2.56
CA PRO A 58 -2.93 -14.67 2.76
C PRO A 58 -4.31 -15.23 2.43
N ARG A 59 -5.34 -14.90 3.22
CA ARG A 59 -6.68 -15.52 3.08
C ARG A 59 -7.27 -15.39 1.67
N TRP A 60 -6.88 -14.33 0.94
CA TRP A 60 -7.24 -14.13 -0.47
C TRP A 60 -6.67 -15.20 -1.41
N ALA A 61 -5.51 -15.80 -1.10
CA ALA A 61 -4.92 -16.87 -1.91
C ALA A 61 -5.78 -18.14 -1.92
N GLY A 62 -6.40 -18.47 -0.79
CA GLY A 62 -7.36 -19.59 -0.70
C GLY A 62 -8.63 -19.33 -1.52
N SER A 63 -9.19 -18.11 -1.41
CA SER A 63 -10.36 -17.70 -2.20
C SER A 63 -10.09 -17.78 -3.70
N ASN A 64 -8.92 -17.29 -4.15
CA ASN A 64 -8.51 -17.35 -5.55
C ASN A 64 -8.38 -18.77 -6.07
N PHE A 65 -7.88 -19.70 -5.25
CA PHE A 65 -7.81 -21.11 -5.62
C PHE A 65 -9.19 -21.75 -5.80
N ASP A 66 -10.15 -21.42 -4.93
CA ASP A 66 -11.53 -21.90 -5.06
C ASP A 66 -12.23 -21.32 -6.30
N ILE A 67 -12.00 -20.03 -6.60
CA ILE A 67 -12.47 -19.38 -7.84
C ILE A 67 -11.88 -20.06 -9.06
N GLN A 68 -10.58 -20.39 -9.05
CA GLN A 68 -9.93 -21.08 -10.16
C GLN A 68 -10.57 -22.44 -10.40
N LYS A 69 -10.75 -23.25 -9.36
CA LYS A 69 -11.43 -24.55 -9.47
C LYS A 69 -12.84 -24.45 -10.04
N LEU A 70 -13.62 -23.45 -9.59
CA LEU A 70 -14.97 -23.22 -10.12
C LEU A 70 -14.93 -22.76 -11.59
N THR A 71 -13.93 -21.99 -11.98
CA THR A 71 -13.71 -21.57 -13.36
C THR A 71 -13.38 -22.76 -14.25
N ASP A 72 -12.48 -23.64 -13.81
CA ASP A 72 -12.10 -24.85 -14.54
C ASP A 72 -13.33 -25.79 -14.71
N LEU A 73 -14.12 -25.98 -13.64
CA LEU A 73 -15.37 -26.75 -13.70
C LEU A 73 -16.38 -26.14 -14.67
N TYR A 74 -16.55 -24.81 -14.64
CA TYR A 74 -17.45 -24.11 -15.56
C TYR A 74 -17.00 -24.27 -17.01
N GLN A 75 -15.70 -24.15 -17.30
CA GLN A 75 -15.15 -24.35 -18.64
C GLN A 75 -15.32 -25.79 -19.12
N GLN A 76 -15.11 -26.77 -18.24
CA GLN A 76 -15.37 -28.17 -18.56
C GLN A 76 -16.85 -28.38 -18.90
N GLN A 77 -17.78 -27.87 -18.08
CA GLN A 77 -19.22 -27.98 -18.33
C GLN A 77 -19.65 -27.29 -19.62
N LEU A 78 -19.05 -26.13 -19.97
CA LEU A 78 -19.29 -25.47 -21.25
C LEU A 78 -18.87 -26.36 -22.43
N ALA A 79 -17.71 -27.01 -22.33
CA ALA A 79 -17.22 -27.90 -23.38
C ALA A 79 -18.13 -29.12 -23.57
N GLU A 80 -18.55 -29.74 -22.46
CA GLU A 80 -19.50 -30.86 -22.45
C GLU A 80 -20.86 -30.45 -23.04
N LEU A 81 -21.39 -29.29 -22.65
CA LEU A 81 -22.66 -28.77 -23.17
C LEU A 81 -22.57 -28.50 -24.68
N ASN A 82 -21.49 -27.89 -25.16
CA ASN A 82 -21.30 -27.63 -26.59
C ASN A 82 -21.19 -28.93 -27.41
N ALA A 83 -20.54 -29.96 -26.86
CA ALA A 83 -20.49 -31.28 -27.49
C ALA A 83 -21.89 -31.94 -27.55
N ALA A 84 -22.65 -31.89 -26.46
CA ALA A 84 -24.01 -32.41 -26.41
C ALA A 84 -24.96 -31.67 -27.38
N HIS A 85 -24.84 -30.35 -27.48
CA HIS A 85 -25.60 -29.54 -28.44
C HIS A 85 -25.29 -29.94 -29.89
N SER A 86 -24.01 -30.14 -30.22
CA SER A 86 -23.60 -30.55 -31.57
C SER A 86 -24.18 -31.92 -31.92
N LEU A 87 -24.12 -32.89 -30.99
CA LEU A 87 -24.71 -34.21 -31.17
C LEU A 87 -26.24 -34.15 -31.37
N LEU A 88 -26.94 -33.31 -30.59
CA LEU A 88 -28.38 -33.11 -30.74
C LEU A 88 -28.75 -32.57 -32.13
N LEU A 89 -27.96 -31.66 -32.68
CA LEU A 89 -28.19 -31.15 -34.04
C LEU A 89 -28.01 -32.25 -35.10
N GLU A 90 -26.97 -33.07 -34.97
CA GLU A 90 -26.74 -34.22 -35.86
C GLU A 90 -27.91 -35.23 -35.78
N ASP A 91 -28.40 -35.52 -34.58
CA ASP A 91 -29.55 -36.42 -34.39
C ASP A 91 -30.84 -35.83 -34.97
N GLN A 92 -31.06 -34.52 -34.84
CA GLN A 92 -32.21 -33.82 -35.43
C GLN A 92 -32.16 -33.87 -36.95
N GLU A 93 -30.99 -33.61 -37.55
CA GLU A 93 -30.79 -33.72 -39.00
C GLU A 93 -31.06 -35.14 -39.48
N LYS A 94 -30.53 -36.15 -38.76
CA LYS A 94 -30.76 -37.56 -39.06
C LYS A 94 -32.24 -37.94 -38.97
N LEU A 95 -32.94 -37.49 -37.92
CA LEU A 95 -34.37 -37.74 -37.76
C LEU A 95 -35.18 -37.08 -38.89
N ALA A 96 -34.83 -35.85 -39.28
CA ALA A 96 -35.45 -35.17 -40.40
C ALA A 96 -35.26 -35.94 -41.72
N GLY A 97 -34.04 -36.47 -41.96
CA GLY A 97 -33.75 -37.33 -43.10
C GLY A 97 -34.57 -38.62 -43.11
N LEU A 98 -34.75 -39.26 -41.95
CA LEU A 98 -35.57 -40.47 -41.82
C LEU A 98 -37.08 -40.19 -41.94
N LEU A 99 -37.54 -38.99 -41.57
CA LEU A 99 -38.93 -38.58 -41.70
C LEU A 99 -39.31 -38.13 -43.11
N ALA A 100 -38.34 -37.69 -43.92
CA ALA A 100 -38.58 -37.16 -45.28
C ALA A 100 -39.45 -38.06 -46.18
N PRO A 101 -39.31 -39.40 -46.20
CA PRO A 101 -40.18 -40.28 -47.00
C PRO A 101 -41.63 -40.34 -46.52
N TYR A 102 -41.87 -40.04 -45.25
CA TYR A 102 -43.19 -40.14 -44.61
C TYR A 102 -43.96 -38.81 -44.65
N ILE A 103 -43.32 -37.72 -45.09
CA ILE A 103 -43.88 -36.36 -45.07
C ILE A 103 -43.93 -35.81 -46.49
N THR A 104 -45.11 -35.39 -46.94
CA THR A 104 -45.25 -34.63 -48.19
C THR A 104 -44.55 -33.27 -48.11
N PRO A 105 -44.21 -32.64 -49.24
CA PRO A 105 -43.73 -31.25 -49.26
C PRO A 105 -44.65 -30.26 -48.53
N ASP A 106 -45.96 -30.55 -48.49
CA ASP A 106 -46.98 -29.78 -47.79
C ASP A 106 -47.05 -30.04 -46.27
N GLY A 107 -46.15 -30.87 -45.73
CA GLY A 107 -46.08 -31.22 -44.32
C GLY A 107 -47.10 -32.27 -43.87
N ARG A 108 -47.87 -32.87 -44.79
CA ARG A 108 -48.85 -33.93 -44.45
C ARG A 108 -48.17 -35.29 -44.37
N VAL A 109 -48.52 -36.06 -43.36
CA VAL A 109 -48.03 -37.44 -43.17
C VAL A 109 -48.67 -38.36 -44.21
N ILE A 110 -47.85 -39.02 -45.02
CA ILE A 110 -48.27 -39.93 -46.09
C ILE A 110 -48.54 -41.33 -45.53
N ALA A 111 -47.70 -41.76 -44.59
CA ALA A 111 -47.75 -43.09 -43.98
C ALA A 111 -47.26 -43.01 -42.52
N PRO A 112 -47.72 -43.91 -41.63
CA PRO A 112 -47.19 -43.99 -40.28
C PRO A 112 -45.67 -44.27 -40.31
N PRO A 113 -44.86 -43.55 -39.52
CA PRO A 113 -43.42 -43.82 -39.43
C PRO A 113 -43.13 -45.20 -38.87
N ASP A 114 -42.02 -45.80 -39.29
CA ASP A 114 -41.53 -47.07 -38.75
C ASP A 114 -41.22 -46.94 -37.24
N GLU A 115 -41.32 -48.06 -36.51
CA GLU A 115 -41.01 -48.10 -35.07
C GLU A 115 -39.60 -47.57 -34.76
N SER A 116 -38.64 -47.80 -35.65
CA SER A 116 -37.26 -47.31 -35.50
C SER A 116 -37.18 -45.77 -35.46
N VAL A 117 -38.01 -45.08 -36.25
CA VAL A 117 -38.10 -43.62 -36.28
C VAL A 117 -38.73 -43.10 -35.00
N LEU A 118 -39.76 -43.81 -34.49
CA LEU A 118 -40.39 -43.49 -33.21
C LEU A 118 -39.43 -43.66 -32.02
N PHE A 119 -38.64 -44.74 -32.00
CA PHE A 119 -37.60 -44.95 -30.99
C PHE A 119 -36.52 -43.87 -31.05
N LEU A 120 -36.07 -43.48 -32.24
CA LEU A 120 -35.11 -42.39 -32.38
C LEU A 120 -35.66 -41.07 -31.85
N LYS A 121 -36.92 -40.74 -32.19
CA LYS A 121 -37.60 -39.56 -31.67
C LYS A 121 -37.67 -39.57 -30.14
N GLN A 122 -38.05 -40.69 -29.53
CA GLN A 122 -38.10 -40.82 -28.07
C GLN A 122 -36.70 -40.65 -27.44
N GLY A 123 -35.66 -41.22 -28.04
CA GLY A 123 -34.28 -41.05 -27.59
C GLY A 123 -33.79 -39.60 -27.73
N LEU A 124 -34.26 -38.86 -28.73
CA LEU A 124 -33.95 -37.45 -28.91
C LEU A 124 -34.66 -36.58 -27.87
N ASP A 125 -35.93 -36.86 -27.56
CA ASP A 125 -36.66 -36.18 -26.49
C ASP A 125 -35.96 -36.37 -25.13
N LEU A 126 -35.50 -37.58 -24.82
CA LEU A 126 -34.74 -37.86 -23.60
C LEU A 126 -33.43 -37.07 -23.55
N ARG A 127 -32.66 -37.05 -24.64
CA ARG A 127 -31.43 -36.26 -24.71
C ARG A 127 -31.67 -34.75 -24.62
N LEU A 128 -32.81 -34.27 -25.11
CA LEU A 128 -33.20 -32.87 -24.96
C LEU A 128 -33.48 -32.52 -23.49
N LEU A 129 -34.13 -33.42 -22.74
CA LEU A 129 -34.31 -33.26 -21.30
C LEU A 129 -32.98 -33.27 -20.54
N GLU A 130 -32.06 -34.17 -20.87
CA GLU A 130 -30.70 -34.21 -20.30
C GLU A 130 -29.93 -32.91 -20.59
N PHE A 131 -30.02 -32.40 -21.82
CA PHE A 131 -29.40 -31.14 -22.22
C PHE A 131 -29.97 -29.93 -21.47
N GLU A 132 -31.29 -29.90 -21.22
CA GLU A 132 -31.91 -28.87 -20.38
C GLU A 132 -31.42 -28.95 -18.93
N GLU A 133 -31.25 -30.15 -18.38
CA GLU A 133 -30.69 -30.35 -17.05
C GLU A 133 -29.23 -29.86 -16.99
N ASP A 134 -28.42 -30.17 -17.99
CA ASP A 134 -27.05 -29.68 -18.13
C ASP A 134 -27.00 -28.15 -18.18
N CYS A 135 -27.93 -27.52 -18.92
CA CYS A 135 -28.12 -26.08 -18.95
C CYS A 135 -28.45 -25.48 -17.57
N ARG A 136 -29.28 -26.16 -16.76
CA ARG A 136 -29.57 -25.72 -15.38
C ARG A 136 -28.35 -25.90 -14.47
N ARG A 137 -27.63 -27.02 -14.62
CA ARG A 137 -26.42 -27.34 -13.84
C ARG A 137 -25.33 -26.29 -14.08
N ILE A 138 -25.05 -25.93 -15.33
CA ILE A 138 -24.03 -24.93 -15.64
C ILE A 138 -24.41 -23.53 -15.14
N GLN A 139 -25.69 -23.14 -15.26
CA GLN A 139 -26.19 -21.87 -14.69
C GLN A 139 -26.02 -21.82 -13.17
N GLN A 140 -26.20 -22.95 -12.47
CA GLN A 140 -25.96 -23.01 -11.03
C GLN A 140 -24.47 -22.83 -10.70
N THR A 141 -23.58 -23.46 -11.48
CA THR A 141 -22.12 -23.28 -11.36
C THR A 141 -21.73 -21.82 -11.60
N GLU A 142 -22.27 -21.19 -12.64
CA GLU A 142 -22.04 -19.78 -12.97
C GLU A 142 -22.45 -18.86 -11.81
N ARG A 143 -23.67 -19.02 -11.29
CA ARG A 143 -24.15 -18.24 -10.14
C ARG A 143 -23.30 -18.45 -8.89
N ARG A 144 -22.71 -19.64 -8.72
CA ARG A 144 -21.80 -19.93 -7.60
C ARG A 144 -20.45 -19.25 -7.80
N LEU A 145 -19.92 -19.26 -9.02
CA LEU A 145 -18.69 -18.58 -9.40
C LEU A 145 -18.82 -17.06 -9.21
N GLN A 146 -19.90 -16.45 -9.72
CA GLN A 146 -20.18 -15.01 -9.56
C GLN A 146 -20.19 -14.60 -8.09
N ARG A 147 -20.96 -15.30 -7.25
CA ARG A 147 -21.00 -15.03 -5.80
C ARG A 147 -19.62 -15.15 -5.14
N LYS A 148 -18.80 -16.10 -5.57
CA LYS A 148 -17.45 -16.29 -4.99
C LYS A 148 -16.49 -15.19 -5.42
N ILE A 149 -16.59 -14.71 -6.66
CA ILE A 149 -15.85 -13.54 -7.15
C ILE A 149 -16.25 -12.30 -6.36
N GLU A 150 -17.56 -12.04 -6.21
CA GLU A 150 -18.07 -10.91 -5.43
C GLU A 150 -17.58 -10.93 -3.98
N GLU A 151 -17.69 -12.09 -3.30
CA GLU A 151 -17.18 -12.27 -1.94
C GLU A 151 -15.67 -11.98 -1.83
N SER A 152 -14.88 -12.46 -2.80
CA SER A 152 -13.43 -12.23 -2.83
C SER A 152 -13.09 -10.76 -3.06
N THR A 153 -13.80 -10.10 -3.97
CA THR A 153 -13.64 -8.66 -4.28
C THR A 153 -13.96 -7.80 -3.07
N LEU A 154 -15.10 -8.05 -2.39
CA LEU A 154 -15.48 -7.32 -1.18
C LEU A 154 -14.46 -7.48 -0.06
N ASN A 155 -13.94 -8.71 0.13
CA ASN A 155 -12.90 -8.97 1.12
C ASN A 155 -11.60 -8.23 0.79
N TYR A 156 -11.21 -8.16 -0.48
CA TYR A 156 -10.03 -7.42 -0.91
C TYR A 156 -10.20 -5.91 -0.71
N GLU A 157 -11.34 -5.34 -1.11
CA GLU A 157 -11.67 -3.93 -0.91
C GLU A 157 -11.64 -3.55 0.57
N SER A 158 -12.25 -4.37 1.44
CA SER A 158 -12.20 -4.16 2.90
C SER A 158 -10.77 -4.12 3.42
N MET A 159 -9.93 -5.08 3.01
CA MET A 159 -8.53 -5.15 3.44
C MET A 159 -7.72 -3.93 2.95
N VAL A 160 -7.96 -3.47 1.72
CA VAL A 160 -7.31 -2.27 1.17
C VAL A 160 -7.71 -1.03 1.96
N VAL A 161 -9.00 -0.87 2.25
CA VAL A 161 -9.52 0.26 3.04
C VAL A 161 -8.92 0.27 4.45
N GLU A 162 -8.84 -0.90 5.11
CA GLU A 162 -8.20 -1.01 6.43
C GLU A 162 -6.71 -0.66 6.40
N ALA A 163 -5.97 -1.17 5.41
CA ALA A 163 -4.56 -0.88 5.24
C ALA A 163 -4.32 0.61 4.95
N GLN A 164 -5.16 1.22 4.12
CA GLN A 164 -5.12 2.65 3.83
C GLN A 164 -5.40 3.47 5.09
N GLY A 165 -6.45 3.15 5.85
CA GLY A 165 -6.77 3.85 7.10
C GLY A 165 -5.64 3.77 8.13
N PHE A 166 -4.96 2.63 8.22
CA PHE A 166 -3.77 2.48 9.07
C PHE A 166 -2.60 3.37 8.60
N ALA A 167 -2.32 3.37 7.29
CA ALA A 167 -1.25 4.19 6.70
C ALA A 167 -1.52 5.69 6.89
N GLU A 168 -2.76 6.14 6.65
CA GLU A 168 -3.20 7.52 6.85
C GLU A 168 -3.10 7.94 8.31
N SER A 169 -3.52 7.09 9.25
CA SER A 169 -3.41 7.38 10.69
C SER A 169 -1.94 7.53 11.11
N LYS A 170 -1.04 6.68 10.59
CA LYS A 170 0.40 6.75 10.90
C LYS A 170 1.01 8.02 10.33
N LEU A 171 0.67 8.37 9.08
CA LEU A 171 1.14 9.60 8.44
C LEU A 171 0.65 10.84 9.20
N LEU A 172 -0.62 10.87 9.58
CA LEU A 172 -1.19 11.98 10.35
C LEU A 172 -0.49 12.16 11.70
N GLN A 173 -0.15 11.06 12.39
CA GLN A 173 0.62 11.11 13.63
C GLN A 173 2.02 11.71 13.40
N GLN A 174 2.71 11.27 12.34
CA GLN A 174 4.03 11.82 11.99
C GLN A 174 3.96 13.32 11.68
N VAL A 175 2.94 13.76 10.96
CA VAL A 175 2.73 15.19 10.67
C VAL A 175 2.51 15.99 11.96
N LYS A 176 1.71 15.48 12.91
CA LYS A 176 1.52 16.11 14.21
C LYS A 176 2.81 16.20 15.02
N ASP A 177 3.62 15.15 15.00
CA ASP A 177 4.91 15.12 15.69
C ASP A 177 5.89 16.13 15.07
N GLN A 178 5.95 16.22 13.74
CA GLN A 178 6.74 17.23 13.03
C GLN A 178 6.28 18.66 13.32
N GLN A 179 4.96 18.90 13.33
CA GLN A 179 4.39 20.21 13.70
C GLN A 179 4.84 20.64 15.09
N LYS A 180 4.88 19.70 16.05
CA LYS A 180 5.35 19.97 17.41
C LYS A 180 6.84 20.34 17.44
N ILE A 181 7.67 19.64 16.67
CA ILE A 181 9.10 19.96 16.55
C ILE A 181 9.28 21.37 15.98
N ILE A 182 8.56 21.72 14.92
CA ILE A 182 8.60 23.06 14.31
C ILE A 182 8.23 24.14 15.33
N GLN A 183 7.19 23.93 16.13
CA GLN A 183 6.79 24.87 17.18
C GLN A 183 7.88 25.07 18.24
N LEU A 184 8.59 24.02 18.63
CA LEU A 184 9.72 24.12 19.57
C LEU A 184 10.87 24.91 18.97
N GLN A 185 11.25 24.58 17.73
CA GLN A 185 12.31 25.30 17.01
C GLN A 185 11.98 26.78 16.81
N GLN A 186 10.72 27.12 16.54
CA GLN A 186 10.29 28.50 16.41
C GLN A 186 10.47 29.28 17.72
N ARG A 187 10.10 28.69 18.86
CA ARG A 187 10.32 29.30 20.18
C ARG A 187 11.80 29.52 20.48
N GLU A 188 12.65 28.55 20.13
CA GLU A 188 14.11 28.69 20.28
C GLU A 188 14.68 29.82 19.42
N LEU A 189 14.24 29.93 18.17
CA LEU A 189 14.65 31.03 17.29
C LEU A 189 14.21 32.40 17.84
N ASP A 190 13.00 32.48 18.39
CA ASP A 190 12.50 33.72 18.99
C ASP A 190 13.28 34.12 20.25
N GLU A 191 13.63 33.15 21.10
CA GLU A 191 14.52 33.36 22.26
C GLU A 191 15.92 33.84 21.82
N LEU A 192 16.52 33.20 20.81
CA LEU A 192 17.84 33.61 20.31
C LEU A 192 17.82 35.01 19.71
N ARG A 193 16.75 35.38 19.01
CA ARG A 193 16.55 36.74 18.49
C ARG A 193 16.45 37.76 19.63
N PHE A 194 15.68 37.44 20.67
CA PHE A 194 15.57 38.28 21.86
C PHE A 194 16.94 38.48 22.53
N GLN A 195 17.69 37.41 22.77
CA GLN A 195 19.03 37.50 23.37
C GLN A 195 19.98 38.35 22.54
N ARG A 196 19.99 38.15 21.21
CA ARG A 196 20.78 38.98 20.29
C ARG A 196 20.42 40.47 20.43
N ASP A 197 19.15 40.80 20.49
CA ASP A 197 18.69 42.19 20.58
C ASP A 197 19.10 42.82 21.92
N VAL A 198 18.99 42.07 23.03
CA VAL A 198 19.49 42.48 24.35
C VAL A 198 21.01 42.73 24.33
N TYR A 199 21.80 41.83 23.75
CA TYR A 199 23.24 42.02 23.65
C TYR A 199 23.62 43.20 22.76
N ALA A 200 22.88 43.45 21.69
CA ALA A 200 23.09 44.60 20.82
C ALA A 200 22.85 45.92 21.57
N ASP A 201 21.79 45.99 22.36
CA ASP A 201 21.45 47.14 23.20
C ASP A 201 22.48 47.37 24.31
N GLU A 202 22.90 46.31 25.01
CA GLU A 202 23.93 46.43 26.04
C GLU A 202 25.27 46.87 25.45
N THR A 203 25.65 46.35 24.27
CA THR A 203 26.86 46.80 23.58
C THR A 203 26.74 48.26 23.14
N LYS A 204 25.55 48.71 22.73
CA LYS A 204 25.29 50.13 22.40
C LYS A 204 25.41 51.00 23.65
N ARG A 205 24.84 50.57 24.78
CA ARG A 205 24.95 51.24 26.08
C ARG A 205 26.41 51.35 26.52
N LEU A 206 27.16 50.26 26.54
CA LEU A 206 28.58 50.25 26.90
C LEU A 206 29.41 51.19 26.02
N ARG A 207 29.15 51.20 24.70
CA ARG A 207 29.81 52.16 23.78
C ARG A 207 29.47 53.61 24.11
N GLN A 208 28.24 53.91 24.52
CA GLN A 208 27.85 55.26 24.93
C GLN A 208 28.54 55.66 26.24
N LEU A 209 28.61 54.76 27.23
CA LEU A 209 29.36 55.00 28.47
C LEU A 209 30.85 55.27 28.18
N CYS A 210 31.49 54.49 27.31
CA CYS A 210 32.89 54.73 26.96
C CYS A 210 33.12 56.05 26.19
N ARG A 211 32.10 56.56 25.49
CA ARG A 211 32.21 57.80 24.70
C ARG A 211 31.91 59.07 25.50
N TYR A 212 30.95 59.01 26.42
CA TYR A 212 30.39 60.19 27.10
C TYR A 212 30.36 60.05 28.63
N GLY A 213 30.70 58.89 29.18
CA GLY A 213 30.78 58.68 30.61
C GLY A 213 32.05 59.32 31.15
N ASP A 214 31.86 60.32 32.02
CA ASP A 214 32.90 60.75 32.96
C ASP A 214 33.12 59.58 33.92
N TRP A 215 34.09 58.73 33.59
CA TRP A 215 34.53 57.62 34.42
C TRP A 215 35.22 58.25 35.63
N VAL A 216 34.44 58.75 36.59
CA VAL A 216 34.97 59.03 37.90
C VAL A 216 35.43 57.67 38.44
N MET A 217 36.73 57.41 38.32
CA MET A 217 37.45 56.48 39.16
C MET A 217 37.14 56.92 40.59
N ASP A 218 36.16 56.29 41.22
CA ASP A 218 36.08 56.30 42.67
C ASP A 218 37.38 55.68 43.17
N GLY A 219 38.30 56.57 43.52
CA GLY A 219 39.69 56.28 43.86
C GLY A 219 39.80 55.46 45.13
N VAL A 220 39.66 54.14 45.02
CA VAL A 220 40.12 53.18 46.02
C VAL A 220 41.22 52.33 45.40
N GLY A 221 42.35 52.98 45.14
CA GLY A 221 43.54 52.35 44.55
C GLY A 221 44.78 53.23 44.57
N ALA A 222 44.82 54.23 45.46
CA ALA A 222 46.04 55.00 45.70
C ALA A 222 46.93 54.24 46.69
N GLY A 223 47.95 53.58 46.14
CA GLY A 223 49.22 53.43 46.83
C GLY A 223 49.67 52.01 47.07
N TYR A 224 50.37 51.42 46.10
CA TYR A 224 51.64 50.77 46.42
C TYR A 224 52.68 51.09 45.33
N ARG A 225 53.74 51.73 45.83
CA ARG A 225 55.01 52.17 45.25
C ARG A 225 55.53 51.40 44.04
N SER A 226 56.00 52.15 43.04
CA SER A 226 57.13 51.76 42.20
C SER A 226 58.45 51.75 42.99
N PRO A 227 59.35 50.80 42.69
CA PRO A 227 60.79 51.07 42.72
C PRO A 227 61.35 51.13 41.29
N LYS A 228 62.16 52.16 41.07
CA LYS A 228 62.99 52.36 39.88
C LYS A 228 64.05 51.25 39.77
N GLY A 229 64.26 50.74 38.55
CA GLY A 229 65.42 49.94 38.17
C GLY A 229 65.39 49.58 36.68
N SER A 230 66.08 50.36 35.85
CA SER A 230 66.37 50.10 34.42
C SER A 230 67.66 49.25 34.28
N PRO A 231 68.16 48.78 33.10
CA PRO A 231 67.59 48.70 31.73
C PRO A 231 67.92 47.39 30.92
N ARG A 232 67.35 47.28 29.70
CA ARG A 232 67.89 46.69 28.44
C ARG A 232 67.93 45.15 28.20
N GLY A 233 67.20 44.67 27.18
CA GLY A 233 67.55 43.46 26.40
C GLY A 233 66.34 42.67 25.83
N PRO A 234 66.35 42.20 24.56
CA PRO A 234 65.13 41.97 23.76
C PRO A 234 64.68 40.50 23.61
N ALA A 235 63.55 40.33 22.92
CA ALA A 235 62.99 39.11 22.31
C ALA A 235 61.96 38.34 23.15
N GLY A 236 60.74 38.28 22.62
CA GLY A 236 59.66 37.47 23.15
C GLY A 236 58.30 37.96 22.67
N GLY A 237 58.04 37.83 21.36
CA GLY A 237 56.68 37.99 20.84
C GLY A 237 55.76 36.99 21.53
N GLN A 238 54.84 37.48 22.35
CA GLN A 238 53.73 36.68 22.84
C GLN A 238 52.48 37.06 22.07
N THR A 239 51.96 36.02 21.43
CA THR A 239 50.88 36.01 20.46
C THR A 239 49.55 36.36 21.10
N LEU A 240 48.81 37.22 20.40
CA LEU A 240 47.45 37.67 20.68
C LEU A 240 46.41 36.57 20.36
N HIS A 241 46.61 35.33 20.81
CA HIS A 241 45.75 34.18 20.51
C HIS A 241 45.47 33.34 21.77
N SER A 242 44.70 33.86 22.72
CA SER A 242 44.05 33.02 23.75
C SER A 242 42.80 33.66 24.37
N MET A 243 41.90 34.19 23.55
CA MET A 243 40.51 34.42 23.98
C MET A 243 39.54 33.77 23.01
N SER A 244 39.63 32.45 22.89
CA SER A 244 38.50 31.62 22.47
C SER A 244 37.97 30.91 23.71
N ALA A 245 37.33 31.69 24.59
CA ALA A 245 36.44 31.10 25.57
C ALA A 245 35.28 30.50 24.77
N ARG A 246 35.29 29.18 24.58
CA ARG A 246 34.09 28.44 24.17
C ARG A 246 33.01 28.77 25.19
N VAL A 247 32.08 29.64 24.81
CA VAL A 247 30.75 29.67 25.41
C VAL A 247 30.14 28.32 25.07
N GLN A 248 30.23 27.37 25.99
CA GLN A 248 29.42 26.17 25.94
C GLN A 248 27.96 26.65 26.12
N PRO A 249 27.06 26.40 25.16
CA PRO A 249 25.65 26.63 25.41
C PRO A 249 25.24 25.70 26.55
N LYS A 250 24.94 26.28 27.72
CA LYS A 250 24.28 25.60 28.85
C LYS A 250 22.82 25.35 28.50
N SER A 251 22.54 24.63 27.42
CA SER A 251 21.19 24.16 27.11
C SER A 251 21.02 22.78 27.71
N GLY A 252 20.83 22.72 29.04
CA GLY A 252 20.58 21.50 29.81
C GLY A 252 19.23 20.81 29.53
N TRP A 253 18.62 21.03 28.36
CA TRP A 253 17.32 20.46 28.01
C TRP A 253 17.41 19.24 27.08
N MET A 254 18.57 18.98 26.45
CA MET A 254 18.80 17.72 25.71
C MET A 254 18.73 16.47 26.60
N THR A 255 18.90 16.60 27.92
CA THR A 255 18.85 15.51 28.89
C THR A 255 17.43 15.06 29.27
N ASN A 256 16.37 15.74 28.81
CA ASN A 256 14.99 15.46 29.23
C ASN A 256 14.06 14.97 28.12
N ILE A 257 14.60 14.51 26.99
CA ILE A 257 13.83 13.73 26.01
C ILE A 257 13.76 12.28 26.52
N ARG A 258 13.02 12.06 27.61
CA ARG A 258 12.64 10.72 28.06
C ARG A 258 11.47 10.28 27.18
N PHE A 259 11.74 9.42 26.20
CA PHE A 259 10.69 8.73 25.47
C PHE A 259 9.87 7.90 26.48
N PRO A 260 8.52 8.01 26.50
CA PRO A 260 7.73 7.12 27.34
C PRO A 260 7.95 5.70 26.85
N ASN A 261 8.48 4.86 27.73
CA ASN A 261 8.54 3.43 27.52
C ASN A 261 7.10 2.95 27.35
N ARG A 262 6.76 2.46 26.15
CA ARG A 262 5.42 2.00 25.82
C ARG A 262 5.27 0.62 26.45
N ASP A 263 4.97 0.59 27.75
CA ASP A 263 4.58 -0.64 28.43
C ASP A 263 3.39 -1.26 27.70
N GLY A 264 3.56 -2.53 27.33
CA GLY A 264 2.57 -3.35 26.68
C GLY A 264 1.35 -3.53 27.58
N GLY A 265 0.26 -2.82 27.26
CA GLY A 265 -1.06 -3.06 27.80
C GLY A 265 -1.90 -3.85 26.80
N SER A 266 -1.75 -5.18 26.82
CA SER A 266 -2.69 -6.11 26.18
C SER A 266 -4.02 -6.11 26.93
N GLY A 267 -4.94 -5.22 26.53
CA GLY A 267 -6.34 -5.26 26.96
C GLY A 267 -7.15 -6.18 26.05
N GLY A 268 -7.32 -7.44 26.46
CA GLY A 268 -8.21 -8.39 25.79
C GLY A 268 -9.69 -8.06 26.04
N PRO A 269 -10.59 -8.25 25.06
CA PRO A 269 -12.02 -8.01 25.24
C PRO A 269 -12.67 -9.08 26.12
N GLY A 270 -13.44 -8.62 27.10
CA GLY A 270 -14.15 -9.44 28.07
C GLY A 270 -15.22 -10.33 27.44
N GLN A 271 -15.21 -11.60 27.84
CA GLN A 271 -16.34 -12.52 27.69
C GLN A 271 -17.50 -12.04 28.55
N SER A 272 -18.61 -11.65 27.91
CA SER A 272 -19.90 -11.55 28.57
C SER A 272 -20.62 -12.89 28.46
N ARG A 273 -20.67 -13.59 29.59
CA ARG A 273 -21.36 -14.87 29.81
C ARG A 273 -22.76 -14.54 30.33
N GLY A 274 -23.77 -14.59 29.46
CA GLY A 274 -25.17 -14.50 29.85
C GLY A 274 -25.79 -15.90 29.89
N GLN A 275 -25.96 -16.44 31.09
CA GLN A 275 -26.95 -17.49 31.39
C GLN A 275 -28.06 -16.85 32.22
N GLN A 276 -29.27 -16.83 31.68
CA GLN A 276 -30.53 -17.25 32.32
C GLN A 276 -31.63 -17.23 31.27
#